data_AF-A0AAP4BCE3-F1
#
_entry.id   AF-A0AAP4BCE3-F1
#
_cell.length_a   1.000
_cell.length_b   1.000
_cell.length_c   1.000
_cell.angle_alpha   90.00
_cell.angle_beta   90.00
_cell.angle_gamma   90.00
#
_symmetry.space_group_name_H-M   'P 1'
#
loop_
_entity.id
_entity.type
_entity.pdbx_description
1 polymer ?
#
loop_
_entity_poly.entity_id
_entity_poly.type
_entity_poly.pdbx_seq_one_letter_code
_entity_poly.pdbx_strand_id
1 'polypeptide(L)' 'MSEEKTGSYKGLTEARKRANKKYNDRFVEIKVRVTPEKRSIIKDHADAMGESATAFINRAIDEAMERDKKSNPET' A
#
# COMPACT_ATOMS: atom_id res chain seq x y z
N MET A 1 5.53 45.18 -11.20
CA MET A 1 4.93 44.28 -12.22
C MET A 1 4.82 42.92 -11.59
N SER A 2 3.67 42.61 -10.99
CA SER A 2 3.39 41.34 -10.34
C SER A 2 3.26 40.24 -11.39
N GLU A 3 4.21 39.31 -11.41
CA GLU A 3 4.11 38.10 -12.22
C GLU A 3 2.99 37.22 -11.63
N GLU A 4 1.82 37.27 -12.27
CA GLU A 4 0.75 36.33 -12.02
C GLU A 4 1.21 34.94 -12.48
N LYS A 5 1.47 34.05 -11.53
CA LYS A 5 1.63 32.62 -11.81
C LYS A 5 0.29 32.08 -12.31
N THR A 6 0.13 32.02 -13.64
CA THR A 6 -1.01 31.36 -14.30
C THR A 6 -0.99 29.88 -13.95
N GLY A 7 -1.81 29.48 -12.98
CA GLY A 7 -1.99 28.09 -12.57
C GLY A 7 -2.62 27.27 -13.70
N SER A 8 -1.78 26.62 -14.52
CA SER A 8 -2.24 25.63 -15.49
C SER A 8 -2.14 24.23 -14.90
N TYR A 9 -3.01 23.91 -13.93
CA TYR A 9 -3.33 22.52 -13.64
C TYR A 9 -4.60 22.14 -14.40
N LYS A 10 -4.47 22.05 -15.73
CA LYS A 10 -5.47 21.37 -16.56
C LYS A 10 -5.45 19.92 -16.10
N GLY A 11 -6.56 19.47 -15.51
CA GLY A 11 -6.66 18.18 -14.83
C GLY A 11 -6.05 17.00 -15.60
N LEU A 12 -5.72 15.95 -14.84
CA LEU A 12 -5.08 14.71 -15.30
C LEU A 12 -5.42 14.40 -16.78
N THR A 13 -4.42 14.44 -17.67
CA THR A 13 -4.63 14.17 -19.10
C THR A 13 -5.29 12.81 -19.31
N GLU A 14 -6.05 12.63 -20.39
CA GLU A 14 -6.72 11.34 -20.69
C GLU A 14 -5.74 10.16 -20.72
N ALA A 15 -4.52 10.41 -21.21
CA ALA A 15 -3.43 9.44 -21.15
C ALA A 15 -3.07 9.06 -19.71
N ARG A 16 -2.95 10.03 -18.80
CA ARG A 16 -2.63 9.81 -17.38
C ARG A 16 -3.80 9.14 -16.64
N LYS A 17 -5.06 9.44 -16.99
CA LYS A 17 -6.24 8.74 -16.45
C LYS A 17 -6.24 7.26 -16.82
N ARG A 18 -5.98 6.93 -18.10
CA ARG A 18 -5.90 5.53 -18.57
C ARG A 18 -4.75 4.76 -17.92
N ALA A 19 -3.59 5.41 -17.75
CA ALA A 19 -2.45 4.81 -17.07
C ALA A 19 -2.77 4.48 -15.59
N ASN A 20 -3.36 5.43 -14.86
CA ASN A 20 -3.77 5.23 -13.48
C ASN A 20 -4.82 4.12 -13.35
N LYS A 21 -5.81 4.08 -14.25
CA LYS A 21 -6.82 3.02 -14.27
C LYS A 21 -6.17 1.64 -14.45
N LYS A 22 -5.30 1.49 -15.46
CA LYS A 22 -4.60 0.22 -15.72
C LYS A 22 -3.72 -0.23 -14.56
N TYR A 23 -3.13 0.70 -13.81
CA TYR A 23 -2.37 0.38 -12.60
C TYR A 23 -3.31 -0.12 -11.49
N ASN A 24 -4.38 0.62 -11.20
CA ASN A 24 -5.33 0.27 -10.14
C ASN A 24 -6.08 -1.05 -10.43
N ASP A 25 -6.39 -1.36 -11.69
CA ASP A 25 -7.06 -2.61 -12.07
C ASP A 25 -6.25 -3.88 -11.72
N ARG A 26 -4.95 -3.74 -11.40
CA ARG A 26 -4.07 -4.86 -10.99
C ARG A 26 -4.08 -5.12 -9.49
N PHE A 27 -4.60 -4.19 -8.69
CA PHE A 27 -4.49 -4.23 -7.24
C PHE A 27 -5.86 -4.15 -6.59
N VAL A 28 -6.07 -4.94 -5.54
CA VAL A 28 -7.26 -4.84 -4.69
C VAL A 28 -6.87 -4.13 -3.40
N GLU A 29 -7.65 -3.14 -2.99
CA GLU A 29 -7.42 -2.42 -1.74
C GLU A 29 -8.07 -3.17 -0.57
N ILE A 30 -7.25 -3.56 0.42
CA ILE A 30 -7.73 -4.17 1.66
C ILE A 30 -7.74 -3.11 2.76
N LYS A 31 -8.93 -2.82 3.30
CA LYS A 31 -9.08 -1.88 4.42
C LYS A 31 -8.91 -2.61 5.75
N VAL A 32 -7.78 -2.40 6.40
CA VAL A 32 -7.49 -2.96 7.73
C VAL A 32 -7.75 -1.89 8.80
N ARG A 33 -8.55 -2.23 9.81
CA ARG A 33 -8.76 -1.37 10.98
C ARG A 33 -7.74 -1.73 12.05
N VAL A 34 -6.93 -0.76 12.45
CA VAL A 34 -5.97 -0.88 13.55
C VAL A 34 -6.05 0.37 14.42
N THR A 35 -5.61 0.25 15.67
CA THR A 35 -5.44 1.43 16.54
C THR A 35 -4.29 2.30 16.03
N PRO A 36 -4.29 3.62 16.32
CA PRO A 36 -3.20 4.51 15.93
C PRO A 36 -1.84 4.05 16.45
N GLU A 37 -1.78 3.58 17.70
CA GLU A 37 -0.56 3.05 18.32
C GLU A 37 -0.02 1.84 17.55
N LYS A 38 -0.90 0.89 17.21
CA LYS A 38 -0.51 -0.31 16.46
C LYS A 38 -0.03 0.04 15.05
N ARG A 39 -0.60 1.06 14.41
CA ARG A 39 -0.12 1.56 13.12
C ARG A 39 1.31 2.09 13.21
N SER A 40 1.65 2.83 14.26
CA SER A 40 3.02 3.33 14.47
C SER A 40 3.98 2.17 14.68
N ILE A 41 3.63 1.21 15.55
CA ILE A 41 4.46 0.02 15.81
C ILE A 41 4.74 -0.77 14.52
N ILE A 42 3.72 -0.98 13.68
CA ILE A 42 3.87 -1.66 12.38
C ILE A 42 4.83 -0.89 11.47
N LYS A 43 4.70 0.44 11.42
CA LYS A 43 5.55 1.28 10.59
C LYS A 43 7.00 1.23 11.06
N ASP A 44 7.24 1.42 12.35
CA ASP A 44 8.59 1.43 12.93
C ASP A 44 9.28 0.07 12.73
N HIS A 45 8.53 -1.03 12.84
CA HIS A 45 9.05 -2.37 12.57
C HIS A 45 9.43 -2.54 11.09
N ALA A 46 8.55 -2.13 10.17
CA ALA A 46 8.85 -2.20 8.74
C ALA A 46 10.07 -1.35 8.36
N ASP A 47 10.16 -0.13 8.90
CA ASP A 47 11.29 0.78 8.68
C ASP A 47 12.61 0.16 9.22
N ALA A 48 12.57 -0.50 10.38
CA ALA A 48 13.73 -1.21 10.95
C ALA A 48 14.17 -2.42 10.09
N MET A 49 13.23 -3.06 9.41
CA MET A 49 13.49 -4.16 8.47
C MET A 49 13.89 -3.68 7.07
N GLY A 50 13.87 -2.36 6.82
CA GLY A 50 14.20 -1.77 5.52
C GLY A 50 13.11 -1.94 4.46
N GLU A 51 11.87 -2.19 4.86
CA GLU A 51 10.73 -2.41 3.97
C GLU A 51 9.58 -1.42 4.24
N SER A 52 8.67 -1.27 3.28
CA SER A 52 7.47 -0.45 3.51
C SER A 52 6.47 -1.17 4.40
N ALA A 53 5.67 -0.42 5.17
CA ALA A 53 4.60 -0.99 5.99
C ALA A 53 3.64 -1.90 5.18
N THR A 54 3.35 -1.57 3.92
CA THR A 54 2.53 -2.42 3.04
C THR A 54 3.24 -3.72 2.66
N ALA A 55 4.54 -3.66 2.34
CA ALA A 55 5.32 -4.86 2.04
C ALA A 55 5.40 -5.78 3.27
N PHE A 56 5.64 -5.21 4.45
CA PHE A 56 5.63 -5.93 5.72
C PHE A 56 4.29 -6.62 5.98
N ILE A 57 3.16 -5.93 5.77
CA ILE A 57 1.82 -6.51 5.97
C ILE A 57 1.61 -7.71 5.04
N ASN A 58 1.96 -7.61 3.76
CA ASN A 58 1.81 -8.72 2.83
C ASN A 58 2.71 -9.90 3.23
N ARG A 59 3.97 -9.64 3.56
CA ARG A 59 4.92 -10.66 4.03
C ARG A 59 4.42 -11.36 5.29
N ALA A 60 3.89 -10.62 6.26
CA ALA A 60 3.35 -11.18 7.49
C ALA A 60 2.12 -12.07 7.23
N ILE A 61 1.25 -11.70 6.27
CA ILE A 61 0.11 -12.53 5.85
C ILE A 61 0.62 -13.83 5.19
N ASP A 62 1.58 -13.74 4.27
CA ASP A 62 2.15 -14.92 3.60
C ASP A 62 2.82 -15.88 4.58
N GLU A 63 3.66 -15.36 5.48
CA GLU A 63 4.32 -16.14 6.52
C GLU A 63 3.32 -16.81 7.48
N ALA A 64 2.24 -16.11 7.84
CA ALA A 64 1.18 -16.67 8.68
C ALA A 64 0.45 -17.81 7.96
N MET A 65 0.03 -17.61 6.70
CA MET A 65 -0.61 -18.66 5.90
C MET A 65 0.29 -19.87 5.70
N GLU A 66 1.59 -19.66 5.45
CA GLU A 66 2.55 -20.76 5.32
C GLU A 66 2.74 -21.54 6.63
N ARG A 67 2.79 -20.83 7.77
CA ARG A 67 2.88 -21.45 9.09
C ARG A 67 1.64 -22.30 9.37
N ASP A 68 0.45 -21.77 9.07
CA ASP A 68 -0.82 -22.46 9.29
C ASP A 68 -0.92 -23.75 8.45
N LYS A 69 -0.48 -23.70 7.18
CA LYS A 69 -0.37 -24.89 6.31
C LYS A 69 0.57 -25.95 6.89
N LYS A 70 1.69 -25.55 7.49
CA LYS A 70 2.66 -26.48 8.10
C LYS A 70 2.16 -27.05 9.42
N SER A 71 1.37 -26.30 10.18
CA SER A 71 0.79 -26.76 11.44
C SER A 71 -0.44 -27.66 11.28
N ASN A 72 -1.08 -27.65 10.11
CA ASN A 72 -2.25 -28.49 9.83
C ASN A 72 -1.95 -29.50 8.71
N PRO A 73 -1.24 -30.61 9.00
CA PRO A 73 -0.93 -31.65 8.01
C PRO A 73 -2.14 -32.51 7.58
N GLU A 74 -3.34 -32.24 8.09
CA GLU A 74 -4.55 -32.99 7.72
C GLU A 74 -5.54 -32.10 6.94
N THR A 75 -5.26 -31.96 5.65
CA THR A 75 -6.29 -31.95 4.59
C THR A 75 -5.68 -32.55 3.33
#